data_AF-A0A940NZA6-F1
#
_entry.id   AF-A0A940NZA6-F1
#
_cell.length_a   1.000
_cell.length_b   1.000
_cell.length_c   1.000
_cell.angle_alpha   90.00
_cell.angle_beta   90.00
_cell.angle_gamma   90.00
#
_symmetry.space_group_name_H-M   'P 1'
#
loop_
_entity.id
_entity.type
_entity.pdbx_description
1 polymer ?
#
loop_
_entity_poly.entity_id
_entity_poly.type
_entity_poly.pdbx_seq_one_letter_code
_entity_poly.pdbx_strand_id
1 'polypeptide(L)'
;IEQIRADRRALLNGANLPLPGLSVEGGKLLYQGKAWDCMSGSEQLRVATAIVRCLNPECGFVLLDKLEQMDMQTLADFGAWLEANGLQAIATRVSTGDECSIIIEDGWAQNAPAPAPKPSAGYVPGWNKTKEG
;
A
#
# COMPACT_ATOMS: atom_id res chain seq x y z
N ILE A 1 -5.68 -37.89 -10.53
CA ILE A 1 -5.59 -36.51 -11.06
C ILE A 1 -6.69 -35.62 -10.46
N GLU A 2 -7.95 -36.07 -10.43
CA GLU A 2 -9.06 -35.26 -9.92
C GLU A 2 -9.02 -34.99 -8.41
N GLN A 3 -8.52 -35.94 -7.61
CA GLN A 3 -8.29 -35.76 -6.18
C GLN A 3 -7.24 -34.67 -5.90
N ILE A 4 -6.12 -34.68 -6.63
CA ILE A 4 -5.07 -33.64 -6.54
C ILE A 4 -5.64 -32.26 -6.92
N ARG A 5 -6.54 -32.18 -7.92
CA ARG A 5 -7.22 -30.93 -8.29
C ARG A 5 -8.17 -30.46 -7.20
N ALA A 6 -8.89 -31.37 -6.56
CA ALA A 6 -9.79 -31.06 -5.46
C ALA A 6 -9.02 -30.57 -4.22
N ASP A 7 -7.93 -31.24 -3.84
CA ASP A 7 -7.08 -30.86 -2.71
C ASP A 7 -6.43 -29.48 -2.92
N ARG A 8 -5.99 -29.19 -4.15
CA ARG A 8 -5.42 -27.89 -4.51
C ARG A 8 -6.47 -26.77 -4.45
N ARG A 9 -7.72 -27.05 -4.86
CA ARG A 9 -8.84 -26.11 -4.70
C ARG A 9 -9.21 -25.91 -3.24
N ALA A 10 -9.19 -26.96 -2.42
CA ALA A 10 -9.49 -26.87 -0.99
C ALA A 10 -8.48 -25.99 -0.25
N LEU A 11 -7.19 -26.10 -0.58
CA LEU A 11 -6.14 -25.23 -0.06
C LEU A 11 -6.34 -23.75 -0.45
N LEU A 12 -6.73 -23.49 -1.70
CA LEU A 12 -6.98 -22.13 -2.21
C LEU A 12 -8.27 -21.53 -1.62
N ASN A 13 -9.32 -22.33 -1.46
CA ASN A 13 -10.60 -21.90 -0.88
C ASN A 13 -10.53 -21.71 0.65
N GLY A 14 -9.63 -22.43 1.33
CA GLY A 14 -9.37 -22.27 2.76
C GLY A 14 -8.36 -21.17 3.10
N ALA A 15 -7.75 -20.54 2.09
CA ALA A 15 -6.82 -19.43 2.29
C ALA A 15 -7.59 -18.17 2.68
N ASN A 16 -7.18 -17.52 3.77
CA ASN A 16 -7.75 -16.25 4.17
C ASN A 16 -7.23 -15.15 3.24
N LEU A 17 -7.97 -14.89 2.16
CA LEU A 17 -7.58 -13.88 1.18
C LEU A 17 -7.85 -12.47 1.72
N PRO A 18 -6.94 -11.51 1.49
CA PRO A 18 -6.95 -10.22 2.19
C PRO A 18 -8.03 -9.23 1.72
N LEU A 19 -8.74 -9.54 0.64
CA LEU A 19 -9.79 -8.68 0.10
C LEU A 19 -11.07 -9.48 -0.19
N PRO A 20 -12.25 -8.93 0.13
CA PRO A 20 -13.52 -9.48 -0.32
C PRO A 20 -13.55 -9.57 -1.85
N GLY A 21 -13.98 -10.71 -2.38
CA GLY A 21 -14.07 -10.94 -3.83
C GLY A 21 -12.74 -11.24 -4.51
N LEU A 22 -11.63 -11.35 -3.78
CA LEU A 22 -10.39 -11.94 -4.28
C LEU A 22 -10.50 -13.47 -4.25
N SER A 23 -10.13 -14.13 -5.34
CA SER A 23 -10.13 -15.59 -5.46
C SER A 23 -9.03 -16.09 -6.40
N VAL A 24 -8.75 -17.38 -6.37
CA VAL A 24 -7.83 -18.04 -7.31
C VAL A 24 -8.57 -19.17 -8.01
N GLU A 25 -8.79 -19.04 -9.32
CA GLU A 25 -9.50 -20.03 -10.13
C GLU A 25 -8.62 -20.48 -11.30
N GLY A 26 -8.42 -21.79 -11.44
CA GLY A 26 -7.60 -22.34 -12.54
C GLY A 26 -6.15 -21.82 -12.56
N GLY A 27 -5.62 -21.38 -11.42
CA GLY A 27 -4.29 -20.77 -11.31
C GLY A 27 -4.23 -19.29 -11.70
N LYS A 28 -5.37 -18.65 -11.96
CA LYS A 28 -5.48 -17.21 -12.21
C LYS A 28 -5.96 -16.49 -10.96
N LEU A 29 -5.43 -15.30 -10.71
CA LEU A 29 -5.91 -14.39 -9.68
C LEU A 29 -7.12 -13.62 -10.21
N LEU A 30 -8.25 -13.69 -9.49
CA LEU A 30 -9.48 -12.98 -9.82
C LEU A 30 -9.84 -12.01 -8.70
N TYR A 31 -10.32 -10.83 -9.05
CA TYR A 31 -10.87 -9.85 -8.12
C TYR A 31 -12.21 -9.37 -8.65
N GLN A 32 -13.27 -9.51 -7.86
CA GLN A 32 -14.64 -9.23 -8.27
C GLN A 32 -15.04 -9.94 -9.58
N GLY A 33 -14.54 -11.17 -9.77
CA GLY A 33 -14.78 -11.98 -10.97
C GLY A 33 -13.95 -11.60 -12.19
N LYS A 34 -13.12 -10.56 -12.13
CA LYS A 34 -12.20 -10.17 -13.22
C LYS A 34 -10.84 -10.80 -13.02
N ALA A 35 -10.25 -11.35 -14.08
CA ALA A 35 -8.85 -11.81 -14.05
C ALA A 35 -7.89 -10.61 -13.95
N TRP A 36 -6.69 -10.85 -13.42
CA TRP A 36 -5.64 -9.83 -13.20
C TRP A 36 -5.37 -8.91 -14.41
N ASP A 37 -5.28 -9.48 -15.60
CA ASP A 37 -5.05 -8.78 -16.87
C ASP A 37 -6.24 -7.91 -17.32
N CYS A 38 -7.42 -8.14 -16.73
CA CYS A 38 -8.64 -7.36 -16.96
C CYS A 38 -8.94 -6.35 -15.84
N MET A 39 -8.11 -6.29 -14.79
CA MET A 39 -8.24 -5.31 -13.71
C MET A 39 -7.71 -3.94 -14.17
N SER A 40 -8.31 -2.85 -13.67
CA SER A 40 -7.72 -1.52 -13.81
C SER A 40 -6.39 -1.44 -13.06
N GLY A 41 -5.54 -0.48 -13.41
CA GLY A 41 -4.29 -0.25 -12.68
C GLY A 41 -4.50 0.06 -11.18
N SER A 42 -5.56 0.80 -10.85
CA SER A 42 -5.97 1.05 -9.46
C SER A 42 -6.43 -0.22 -8.73
N GLU A 43 -7.20 -1.10 -9.38
CA GLU A 43 -7.59 -2.40 -8.83
C GLU A 43 -6.34 -3.28 -8.59
N GLN A 44 -5.42 -3.33 -9.56
CA GLN A 44 -4.16 -4.08 -9.44
C GLN A 44 -3.31 -3.59 -8.27
N LEU A 45 -3.15 -2.27 -8.11
CA LEU A 45 -2.39 -1.68 -6.99
C LEU A 45 -3.01 -2.05 -5.63
N ARG A 46 -4.34 -1.96 -5.50
CA ARG A 46 -5.04 -2.32 -4.27
C ARG A 46 -4.90 -3.80 -3.94
N VAL A 47 -5.09 -4.68 -4.93
CA VAL A 47 -4.96 -6.13 -4.77
C VAL A 47 -3.53 -6.53 -4.40
N ALA A 48 -2.53 -5.99 -5.11
CA ALA A 48 -1.12 -6.24 -4.82
C ALA A 48 -0.76 -5.82 -3.39
N THR A 49 -1.16 -4.61 -2.99
CA THR A 49 -0.88 -4.07 -1.66
C THR A 49 -1.48 -4.96 -0.56
N ALA A 50 -2.72 -5.41 -0.74
CA ALA A 50 -3.39 -6.28 0.22
C ALA A 50 -2.73 -7.66 0.33
N ILE A 51 -2.28 -8.24 -0.79
CA ILE A 51 -1.54 -9.51 -0.80
C ILE A 51 -0.21 -9.35 -0.06
N VAL A 52 0.57 -8.30 -0.34
CA VAL A 52 1.84 -8.03 0.33
C VAL A 52 1.63 -7.85 1.84
N ARG A 53 0.57 -7.14 2.25
CA ARG A 53 0.20 -6.97 3.66
C ARG A 53 -0.10 -8.30 4.35
N CYS A 54 -0.83 -9.18 3.68
CA CYS A 54 -1.15 -10.51 4.21
C CYS A 54 0.10 -11.39 4.33
N LEU A 55 1.03 -11.30 3.38
CA LEU A 55 2.27 -12.06 3.37
C LEU A 55 3.29 -11.54 4.40
N ASN A 56 3.27 -10.24 4.69
CA ASN A 56 4.15 -9.61 5.68
C ASN A 56 3.39 -8.64 6.61
N PRO A 57 2.69 -9.16 7.64
CA PRO A 57 1.89 -8.35 8.58
C PRO A 57 2.69 -7.47 9.54
N GLU A 58 4.00 -7.61 9.62
CA GLU A 58 4.87 -6.73 10.42
C GLU A 58 5.39 -5.54 9.59
N CYS A 59 5.20 -5.56 8.26
CA CYS A 59 5.61 -4.48 7.39
C CYS A 59 4.74 -3.25 7.64
N GLY A 60 5.33 -2.18 8.18
CA GLY A 60 4.64 -0.93 8.51
C GLY A 60 4.56 0.06 7.36
N PHE A 61 5.19 -0.20 6.21
CA PHE A 61 5.09 0.68 5.04
C PHE A 61 5.11 -0.07 3.71
N VAL A 62 4.64 0.61 2.66
CA VAL A 62 4.64 0.12 1.28
C VAL A 62 5.10 1.25 0.34
N LEU A 63 5.94 0.89 -0.64
CA LEU A 63 6.32 1.80 -1.72
C LEU A 63 5.40 1.56 -2.91
N LEU A 64 4.77 2.62 -3.40
CA LEU A 64 3.82 2.55 -4.50
C LEU A 64 4.26 3.47 -5.63
N ASP A 65 4.18 2.99 -6.86
CA ASP A 65 4.47 3.78 -8.03
C ASP A 65 3.21 3.91 -8.89
N LYS A 66 3.15 5.00 -9.68
CA LYS A 66 2.09 5.30 -10.63
C LYS A 66 0.71 5.55 -10.03
N LEU A 67 0.63 6.29 -8.92
CA LEU A 67 -0.67 6.63 -8.32
C LEU A 67 -1.52 7.58 -9.17
N GLU A 68 -1.01 8.10 -10.30
CA GLU A 68 -1.81 8.80 -11.30
C GLU A 68 -2.91 7.93 -11.93
N GLN A 69 -2.82 6.61 -11.75
CA GLN A 69 -3.87 5.67 -12.15
C GLN A 69 -5.11 5.71 -11.24
N MET A 70 -5.04 6.43 -10.12
CA MET A 70 -6.15 6.67 -9.20
C MET A 70 -6.66 8.10 -9.34
N ASP A 71 -7.97 8.24 -9.53
CA ASP A 71 -8.64 9.52 -9.28
C ASP A 71 -8.59 9.89 -7.78
N MET A 72 -8.92 11.13 -7.45
CA MET A 72 -8.82 11.65 -6.09
C MET A 72 -9.70 10.89 -5.08
N GLN A 73 -10.87 10.42 -5.50
CA GLN A 73 -11.78 9.68 -4.63
C GLN A 73 -11.19 8.30 -4.32
N THR A 74 -10.74 7.59 -5.35
CA THR A 74 -10.10 6.28 -5.25
C THR A 74 -8.84 6.36 -4.39
N LEU A 75 -8.04 7.43 -4.55
CA LEU A 75 -6.84 7.67 -3.75
C LEU A 75 -7.19 7.88 -2.27
N ALA A 76 -8.23 8.66 -1.97
CA ALA A 76 -8.69 8.89 -0.60
C ALA A 76 -9.21 7.59 0.05
N ASP A 77 -10.04 6.82 -0.66
CA ASP A 77 -10.55 5.53 -0.19
C ASP A 77 -9.42 4.53 0.07
N PHE A 78 -8.41 4.53 -0.79
CA PHE A 78 -7.24 3.70 -0.64
C PHE A 78 -6.35 4.14 0.54
N GLY A 79 -6.19 5.45 0.76
CA GLY A 79 -5.54 6.02 1.94
C GLY A 79 -6.21 5.59 3.24
N ALA A 80 -7.53 5.73 3.34
CA ALA A 80 -8.30 5.28 4.50
C ALA A 80 -8.15 3.77 4.75
N TRP A 81 -8.09 2.97 3.69
CA TRP A 81 -7.84 1.53 3.80
C TRP A 81 -6.44 1.23 4.33
N LEU A 82 -5.40 1.95 3.88
CA LEU A 82 -4.02 1.79 4.36
C LEU A 82 -3.91 2.11 5.85
N GLU A 83 -4.51 3.22 6.30
CA GLU A 83 -4.57 3.61 7.72
C GLU A 83 -5.25 2.55 8.58
N ALA A 84 -6.40 2.04 8.14
CA ALA A 84 -7.13 0.97 8.85
C ALA A 84 -6.33 -0.33 8.95
N ASN A 85 -5.37 -0.55 8.05
CA ASN A 85 -4.48 -1.72 8.03
C ASN A 85 -3.11 -1.45 8.68
N GLY A 86 -2.90 -0.26 9.27
CA GLY A 86 -1.64 0.12 9.91
C GLY A 86 -0.47 0.24 8.94
N LEU A 87 -0.73 0.62 7.69
CA LEU A 87 0.27 0.75 6.63
C LEU A 87 0.52 2.20 6.26
N GLN A 88 1.78 2.62 6.27
CA GLN A 88 2.21 3.87 5.66
C GLN A 88 2.51 3.66 4.17
N ALA A 89 1.86 4.41 3.27
CA ALA A 89 2.23 4.42 1.86
C ALA A 89 3.20 5.57 1.54
N ILE A 90 4.29 5.25 0.85
CA ILE A 90 5.17 6.24 0.22
C ILE A 90 5.01 6.06 -1.28
N ALA A 91 4.56 7.10 -1.96
CA ALA A 91 4.15 6.95 -3.34
C ALA A 91 4.65 8.04 -4.27
N THR A 92 4.84 7.68 -5.53
CA THR A 92 5.08 8.59 -6.65
C THR A 92 3.81 8.74 -7.48
N ARG A 93 3.48 9.99 -7.80
CA ARG A 93 2.33 10.36 -8.65
C ARG A 93 2.74 11.46 -9.60
N VAL A 94 2.31 11.36 -10.86
CA VAL A 94 2.36 12.49 -11.80
C VAL A 94 1.02 13.23 -11.74
N SER A 95 1.04 14.50 -11.36
CA SER A 95 -0.17 15.33 -11.27
C SER A 95 0.11 16.77 -11.70
N THR A 96 -0.94 17.46 -12.12
CA THR A 96 -0.95 18.91 -12.35
C THR A 96 -1.82 19.64 -11.31
N GLY A 97 -2.23 18.94 -10.25
CA GLY A 97 -3.13 19.46 -9.22
C GLY A 97 -2.44 20.02 -7.98
N ASP A 98 -3.20 20.78 -7.21
CA ASP A 98 -2.76 21.54 -6.03
C ASP A 98 -2.42 20.66 -4.81
N GLU A 99 -2.61 19.34 -4.89
CA GLU A 99 -2.31 18.42 -3.77
C GLU A 99 -0.81 18.22 -3.50
N CYS A 100 0.06 18.82 -4.33
CA CYS A 100 1.51 18.76 -4.17
C CYS A 100 1.97 19.65 -3.01
N SER A 101 2.47 19.04 -1.93
CA SER A 101 2.96 19.76 -0.75
C SER A 101 4.38 20.32 -0.89
N ILE A 102 5.17 19.79 -1.82
CA ILE A 102 6.51 20.28 -2.19
C ILE A 102 6.56 20.28 -3.72
N ILE A 103 6.69 21.47 -4.31
CA ILE A 103 6.80 21.64 -5.75
C ILE A 103 8.29 21.79 -6.10
N ILE A 104 8.80 21.03 -7.05
CA ILE A 104 10.19 21.17 -7.54
C ILE A 104 10.14 21.52 -9.02
N GLU A 105 10.67 22.69 -9.38
CA GLU A 105 10.71 23.20 -10.75
C GLU A 105 12.13 23.71 -11.04
N ASP A 106 12.69 23.36 -12.20
CA ASP A 106 14.08 23.70 -12.60
C ASP A 106 15.17 23.35 -11.57
N GLY A 107 14.95 22.28 -10.77
CA GLY A 107 15.89 21.83 -9.75
C GLY A 107 15.80 22.58 -8.41
N TRP A 108 14.80 23.46 -8.24
CA TRP A 108 14.58 24.22 -7.02
C TRP A 108 13.24 23.86 -6.37
N ALA A 109 13.23 23.69 -5.05
CA ALA A 109 12.00 23.53 -4.29
C ALA A 109 11.28 24.88 -4.18
N GLN A 110 10.11 24.98 -4.80
CA GLN A 110 9.20 26.10 -4.65
C GLN A 110 8.36 25.93 -3.38
N ASN A 111 8.22 27.01 -2.61
CA ASN A 111 7.46 27.07 -1.35
C ASN A 111 7.92 26.10 -0.24
N ALA A 112 9.20 25.70 -0.21
CA ALA A 112 9.73 24.90 0.88
C ALA A 112 9.59 25.65 2.23
N PRO A 113 8.99 25.05 3.27
CA PRO A 113 8.94 25.66 4.58
C PRO A 113 10.36 25.90 5.11
N ALA A 114 10.54 26.99 5.85
CA ALA A 114 11.83 27.28 6.49
C ALA A 114 12.28 26.07 7.30
N PRO A 115 13.57 25.66 7.22
CA PRO A 115 14.05 24.48 7.91
C PRO A 115 13.73 24.59 9.40
N ALA A 116 13.17 23.52 9.98
CA ALA A 116 12.86 23.46 11.40
C ALA A 116 14.12 23.82 12.22
N PRO A 117 13.98 24.56 13.33
CA PRO A 117 15.11 24.88 14.19
C PRO A 117 15.79 23.58 14.62
N LYS A 118 17.10 23.48 14.38
CA LYS A 118 17.89 22.31 14.76
C LYS A 118 17.69 22.05 16.25
N PRO A 119 17.45 20.79 16.68
CA PRO A 119 17.39 20.48 18.10
C PRO A 119 18.70 20.93 18.76
N SER A 120 18.60 21.61 19.91
CA SER A 120 19.75 22.03 20.68
C SER A 120 20.57 20.80 21.08
N ALA A 121 21.89 20.97 21.22
CA ALA A 121 22.88 19.91 21.40
C ALA A 121 22.69 19.00 22.64
N GLY A 122 21.57 19.10 23.35
CA GLY A 122 21.21 18.27 24.51
C GLY A 122 19.97 17.39 24.34
N TYR A 123 19.41 17.24 23.13
CA TYR A 123 18.26 16.33 22.93
C TYR A 123 18.69 14.86 23.02
N VAL A 124 18.19 14.16 24.03
CA VAL A 124 18.35 12.70 24.19
C VAL A 124 17.00 12.04 23.86
N PRO A 125 16.89 11.23 22.78
CA PRO A 125 15.65 10.53 22.44
C PRO A 125 15.25 9.51 23.52
N GLY A 126 13.97 9.52 23.92
CA GLY A 126 13.42 8.70 25.02
C GLY A 126 13.25 7.20 24.74
N TRP A 127 13.91 6.63 23.73
CA TRP A 127 13.81 5.21 23.38
C TRP A 127 14.73 4.30 24.22
N ASN A 128 15.63 4.87 25.04
CA ASN A 128 16.58 4.14 25.88
C ASN A 128 16.08 3.76 27.29
N LYS A 129 14.77 3.72 27.55
CA LYS A 129 14.27 3.10 28.78
C LYS A 129 14.13 1.59 28.57
N THR A 130 15.24 0.88 28.68
CA THR A 130 15.27 -0.57 28.88
C THR A 130 14.42 -0.93 30.11
N LYS A 131 13.57 -1.95 29.94
CA LYS A 131 12.81 -2.57 31.00
C LYS A 131 13.77 -3.21 32.02
N GLU A 132 13.74 -2.72 33.26
CA GLU A 132 14.14 -3.48 34.45
C GLU A 132 12.96 -3.45 35.41
N GLY A 133 12.51 -4.64 35.83
CA GLY A 133 11.36 -4.85 36.73
C GLY A 133 10.44 -5.95 36.23
#